data_AF-A0A6F9WY14-F1
#
_entry.id   AF-A0A6F9WY14-F1
#
_cell.length_a   1.000
_cell.length_b   1.000
_cell.length_c   1.000
_cell.angle_alpha   90.00
_cell.angle_beta   90.00
_cell.angle_gamma   90.00
#
_symmetry.space_group_name_H-M   'P 1'
#
loop_
_entity.id
_entity.type
_entity.pdbx_description
1 polymer ?
#
loop_
_entity_poly.entity_id
_entity_poly.type
_entity_poly.pdbx_seq_one_letter_code
_entity_poly.pdbx_strand_id
1 'polypeptide(L)'
;MPNHLLIYAIVIMNALCQLMLIWSLKALGKTRITFMALATALPLMSAVIMRGLVATGLIHGRLAEQSQLEHLLTQAMGILLIAGPWLVTAAAVLYRRNRKIRECSMA
;
A
#
# COMPACT_ATOMS: atom_id res chain seq x y z
N MET A 1 19.18 6.23 -15.79
CA MET A 1 17.94 6.91 -15.34
C MET A 1 16.59 6.32 -15.82
N PRO A 2 16.46 5.20 -16.58
CA PRO A 2 15.14 4.64 -16.95
C PRO A 2 14.47 3.78 -15.86
N ASN A 3 15.23 3.25 -14.90
CA ASN A 3 14.70 2.31 -13.89
C ASN A 3 13.67 2.93 -12.93
N HIS A 4 13.77 4.24 -12.65
CA HIS A 4 12.84 4.93 -11.75
C HIS A 4 11.44 5.04 -12.34
N LEU A 5 11.34 5.30 -13.65
CA LEU A 5 10.06 5.33 -14.38
C LEU A 5 9.36 3.98 -14.35
N LEU A 6 10.11 2.89 -14.52
CA LEU A 6 9.61 1.53 -14.42
C LEU A 6 9.07 1.21 -13.02
N ILE A 7 9.79 1.58 -11.96
CA ILE A 7 9.34 1.38 -10.58
C ILE A 7 8.03 2.14 -10.32
N TYR A 8 7.95 3.42 -10.72
CA TYR A 8 6.70 4.18 -10.56
C TYR A 8 5.55 3.58 -11.36
N ALA A 9 5.79 3.13 -12.59
CA ALA A 9 4.78 2.48 -13.41
C ALA A 9 4.26 1.19 -12.75
N ILE A 10 5.15 0.35 -12.21
CA ILE A 10 4.78 -0.88 -11.47
C ILE A 10 3.94 -0.53 -10.24
N VAL A 11 4.32 0.49 -9.47
CA VAL A 11 3.58 0.91 -8.28
C VAL A 11 2.19 1.45 -8.64
N ILE A 12 2.09 2.26 -9.69
CA ILE A 12 0.81 2.78 -10.19
C ILE A 12 -0.08 1.64 -10.68
N MET A 13 0.46 0.73 -11.48
CA MET A 13 -0.29 -0.41 -12.02
C MET A 13 -0.74 -1.36 -10.92
N ASN A 14 0.09 -1.56 -9.89
CA ASN A 14 -0.26 -2.29 -8.67
C ASN A 14 -1.43 -1.62 -7.95
N ALA A 15 -1.35 -0.30 -7.68
CA ALA A 15 -2.43 0.43 -7.03
C ALA A 15 -3.74 0.37 -7.81
N LEU A 16 -3.70 0.53 -9.14
CA LEU A 16 -4.87 0.43 -10.02
C LEU A 16 -5.47 -0.98 -9.99
N CYS A 17 -4.64 -2.03 -10.03
CA CYS A 17 -5.11 -3.41 -9.93
C CYS A 17 -5.84 -3.65 -8.59
N GLN A 18 -5.27 -3.18 -7.47
CA GLN A 18 -5.91 -3.32 -6.17
C GLN A 18 -7.21 -2.51 -6.05
N LEU A 19 -7.26 -1.31 -6.64
CA LEU A 19 -8.49 -0.53 -6.72
C LEU A 19 -9.58 -1.26 -7.52
N MET A 20 -9.24 -1.87 -8.66
CA MET A 20 -10.18 -2.67 -9.44
C MET A 20 -10.67 -3.90 -8.65
N LEU A 21 -9.77 -4.60 -7.94
CA LEU A 21 -10.14 -5.73 -7.09
C LEU A 21 -11.08 -5.31 -5.96
N ILE A 22 -10.77 -4.25 -5.22
CA ILE A 22 -11.65 -3.72 -4.16
C ILE A 22 -12.99 -3.24 -4.76
N TRP A 23 -12.97 -2.63 -5.94
CA TRP A 23 -14.18 -2.19 -6.64
C TRP A 23 -15.11 -3.36 -6.99
N SER A 24 -14.54 -4.48 -7.42
CA SER A 24 -15.28 -5.71 -7.75
C SER A 24 -16.05 -6.27 -6.54
N LEU A 25 -15.62 -5.95 -5.31
CA LEU A 25 -16.26 -6.38 -4.08
C LEU A 25 -17.48 -5.50 -3.73
N LYS A 26 -18.52 -5.56 -4.57
CA LYS A 26 -19.78 -4.79 -4.41
C LYS A 26 -20.44 -4.96 -3.03
N ALA A 27 -20.23 -6.10 -2.37
CA ALA A 27 -20.77 -6.43 -1.05
C ALA A 27 -20.24 -5.57 0.12
N LEU A 28 -19.19 -4.76 -0.09
CA LEU A 28 -18.72 -3.84 0.95
C LEU A 28 -19.59 -2.58 1.09
N GLY A 29 -20.40 -2.22 0.09
CA GLY A 29 -21.26 -1.03 0.17
C GLY A 29 -20.47 0.24 0.49
N LYS A 30 -20.81 0.93 1.59
CA LYS A 30 -20.17 2.19 2.01
C LYS A 30 -18.70 2.03 2.45
N THR A 31 -18.31 0.90 3.03
CA THR A 31 -16.92 0.69 3.51
C THR A 31 -15.93 0.47 2.36
N ARG A 32 -16.42 0.21 1.14
CA ARG A 32 -15.60 0.09 -0.06
C ARG A 32 -14.71 1.30 -0.29
N ILE A 33 -15.27 2.51 -0.13
CA ILE A 33 -14.52 3.77 -0.33
C ILE A 33 -13.39 3.86 0.69
N THR A 34 -13.62 3.43 1.92
CA THR A 34 -12.59 3.39 2.98
C THR A 34 -11.43 2.46 2.60
N PHE A 35 -11.71 1.25 2.09
CA PHE A 35 -10.66 0.34 1.64
C PHE A 35 -9.92 0.86 0.40
N MET A 36 -10.62 1.50 -0.54
CA MET A 36 -9.97 2.14 -1.70
C MET A 36 -9.07 3.31 -1.29
N ALA A 37 -9.53 4.13 -0.34
CA ALA A 37 -8.74 5.22 0.24
C ALA A 37 -7.51 4.68 0.98
N LEU A 38 -7.64 3.61 1.77
CA LEU A 38 -6.51 2.95 2.43
C LEU A 38 -5.50 2.39 1.43
N ALA A 39 -5.96 1.74 0.35
CA ALA A 39 -5.09 1.13 -0.67
C ALA A 39 -4.26 2.17 -1.44
N THR A 40 -4.76 3.40 -1.54
CA THR A 40 -4.06 4.52 -2.21
C THR A 40 -3.27 5.39 -1.23
N ALA A 41 -3.79 5.62 -0.03
CA ALA A 41 -3.15 6.42 0.99
C ALA A 41 -1.88 5.75 1.54
N LEU A 42 -1.85 4.41 1.69
CA LEU A 42 -0.67 3.72 2.21
C LEU A 42 0.60 3.98 1.36
N PRO A 43 0.57 3.74 0.03
CA PRO A 43 1.72 4.01 -0.83
C PRO A 43 2.09 5.49 -0.91
N LEU A 44 1.09 6.38 -0.88
CA LEU A 44 1.32 7.83 -0.88
C LEU A 44 2.02 8.28 0.40
N MET A 45 1.54 7.83 1.56
CA MET A 45 2.13 8.17 2.85
C MET A 45 3.55 7.63 2.97
N SER A 46 3.82 6.39 2.55
CA SER A 46 5.19 5.86 2.59
C SER A 46 6.13 6.64 1.68
N ALA A 47 5.68 7.06 0.49
CA ALA A 47 6.46 7.90 -0.41
C ALA A 47 6.73 9.30 0.18
N VAL A 48 5.73 9.93 0.80
CA VAL A 48 5.88 11.24 1.45
C VAL A 48 6.83 11.15 2.65
N ILE A 49 6.69 10.11 3.48
CA ILE A 49 7.58 9.89 4.64
C ILE A 49 9.02 9.71 4.17
N MET A 50 9.26 8.85 3.18
CA MET A 50 10.61 8.65 2.63
C MET A 50 11.19 9.94 2.05
N ARG A 51 10.40 10.71 1.29
CA ARG A 51 10.86 12.02 0.79
C ARG A 51 11.11 13.02 1.90
N GLY A 52 10.29 13.03 2.94
CA GLY A 52 10.47 13.88 4.12
C GLY A 52 11.78 13.56 4.84
N LEU A 53 12.04 12.28 5.12
CA LEU A 53 13.25 11.82 5.81
C LEU A 53 14.53 12.14 5.03
N VAL A 54 14.48 12.03 3.71
CA VAL A 54 15.60 12.46 2.83
C VAL A 54 15.75 13.98 2.84
N ALA A 55 14.65 14.74 2.76
CA ALA A 55 14.68 16.20 2.73
C ALA A 55 15.16 16.82 4.06
N THR A 56 14.88 16.18 5.20
CA THR A 56 15.36 16.63 6.51
C THR A 56 16.80 16.19 6.81
N GLY A 57 17.45 15.44 5.91
CA GLY A 57 18.80 14.91 6.13
C GLY A 57 18.88 13.83 7.22
N LEU A 58 17.73 13.30 7.67
CA LEU A 58 17.68 12.20 8.64
C LEU A 58 18.06 10.86 7.97
N ILE A 59 17.92 10.78 6.65
CA ILE A 59 18.36 9.65 5.85
C ILE A 59 19.22 10.18 4.70
N HIS A 60 20.37 9.55 4.49
CA HIS A 60 21.23 9.90 3.37
C HIS A 60 20.58 9.50 2.04
N GLY A 61 20.50 10.44 1.10
CA GLY A 61 19.91 10.20 -0.22
C GLY A 61 20.71 9.21 -1.10
N ARG A 62 21.96 8.92 -0.73
CA ARG A 62 22.78 7.88 -1.35
C ARG A 62 22.74 6.61 -0.52
N LEU A 63 22.22 5.52 -1.11
CA LEU A 63 22.22 4.17 -0.53
C LEU A 63 23.60 3.70 -0.04
N ALA A 64 24.69 4.20 -0.63
CA ALA A 64 26.07 3.85 -0.26
C ALA A 64 26.54 4.54 1.04
N GLU A 65 25.88 5.61 1.47
CA GLU A 65 26.20 6.38 2.68
C GLU A 65 25.20 6.10 3.82
N GLN A 66 24.16 5.29 3.55
CA GLN A 66 23.16 4.92 4.55
C GLN A 66 23.75 3.98 5.61
N SER A 67 23.49 4.31 6.88
CA SER A 67 23.64 3.38 8.00
C SER A 67 22.78 2.12 7.80
N GLN A 68 23.16 0.99 8.40
CA GLN A 68 22.39 -0.26 8.34
C GLN A 68 20.91 -0.07 8.77
N LEU A 69 20.65 0.81 9.73
CA LEU A 69 19.29 1.15 10.16
C LEU A 69 18.49 1.89 9.08
N GLU A 70 19.12 2.86 8.40
CA GLU A 70 18.48 3.59 7.31
C GLU A 70 18.18 2.66 6.11
N HIS A 71 19.06 1.69 5.87
CA HIS A 71 18.87 0.69 4.82
C HIS A 71 17.71 -0.26 5.11
N LEU A 72 17.61 -0.75 6.36
CA LEU A 72 16.46 -1.54 6.83
C LEU A 72 15.14 -0.77 6.69
N LEU A 73 15.14 0.51 7.06
CA LEU A 73 13.96 1.37 7.00
C LEU A 73 13.53 1.63 5.55
N THR A 74 14.50 1.86 4.67
CA THR A 74 14.28 2.05 3.22
C THR A 74 13.74 0.77 2.57
N GLN A 75 14.28 -0.40 2.91
CA GLN A 75 13.77 -1.68 2.43
C GLN A 75 12.35 -1.95 2.95
N ALA A 76 12.10 -1.71 4.24
CA ALA A 76 10.78 -1.90 4.83
C ALA A 76 9.72 -1.00 4.16
N MET A 77 10.05 0.27 3.88
CA MET A 77 9.18 1.18 3.15
C MET A 77 8.96 0.75 1.69
N GLY A 78 10.00 0.22 1.03
CA GLY A 78 9.89 -0.36 -0.31
C GLY A 78 8.97 -1.57 -0.36
N ILE A 79 9.11 -2.50 0.59
CA ILE A 79 8.21 -3.65 0.75
C ILE A 79 6.79 -3.15 1.01
N LEU A 80 6.60 -2.18 1.91
CA LEU A 80 5.29 -1.62 2.23
C LEU A 80 4.63 -0.93 1.02
N LEU A 81 5.41 -0.28 0.16
CA LEU A 81 4.92 0.34 -1.07
C LEU A 81 4.31 -0.69 -2.04
N ILE A 82 4.90 -1.89 -2.10
CA ILE A 82 4.45 -2.97 -3.00
C ILE A 82 3.36 -3.81 -2.34
N ALA A 83 3.60 -4.27 -1.11
CA ALA A 83 2.74 -5.20 -0.38
C ALA A 83 1.60 -4.52 0.38
N GLY A 84 1.70 -3.22 0.70
CA GLY A 84 0.67 -2.47 1.41
C GLY A 84 -0.70 -2.52 0.72
N PRO A 85 -0.79 -2.20 -0.58
CA PRO A 85 -2.04 -2.33 -1.34
C PRO A 85 -2.62 -3.76 -1.31
N TRP A 86 -1.77 -4.79 -1.32
CA TRP A 86 -2.20 -6.19 -1.24
C TRP A 86 -2.77 -6.53 0.14
N LEU A 87 -2.15 -6.04 1.22
CA LEU A 87 -2.65 -6.20 2.59
C LEU A 87 -4.02 -5.56 2.76
N VAL A 88 -4.23 -4.37 2.18
CA VAL A 88 -5.52 -3.69 2.22
C VAL A 88 -6.59 -4.48 1.47
N THR A 89 -6.27 -5.02 0.28
CA THR A 89 -7.20 -5.87 -0.47
C THR A 89 -7.50 -7.18 0.27
N ALA A 90 -6.48 -7.83 0.86
CA ALA A 90 -6.68 -9.02 1.67
C ALA A 90 -7.60 -8.74 2.88
N ALA A 91 -7.40 -7.61 3.56
CA ALA A 91 -8.28 -7.17 4.64
C ALA A 91 -9.71 -6.92 4.14
N ALA A 92 -9.89 -6.32 2.96
CA ALA A 92 -11.22 -6.11 2.36
C ALA A 92 -11.93 -7.45 2.03
N VAL A 93 -11.18 -8.44 1.53
CA VAL A 93 -11.68 -9.78 1.23
C VAL A 93 -12.05 -10.53 2.51
N LEU A 94 -11.19 -10.49 3.54
CA LEU A 94 -11.47 -11.10 4.85
C LEU A 94 -12.67 -10.44 5.54
N TYR A 95 -12.78 -9.12 5.48
CA TYR A 95 -13.93 -8.38 6.01
C TYR A 95 -15.23 -8.84 5.34
N ARG A 96 -15.24 -8.96 4.00
CA ARG A 96 -16.38 -9.50 3.26
C ARG A 96 -16.72 -10.93 3.69
N ARG A 97 -15.72 -11.81 3.81
CA ARG A 97 -15.91 -13.21 4.22
C ARG A 97 -16.56 -13.30 5.60
N ASN A 98 -16.03 -12.54 6.57
CA ASN A 98 -16.54 -12.54 7.94
C ASN A 98 -17.96 -11.98 8.02
N ARG A 99 -18.29 -10.96 7.21
CA ARG A 99 -19.66 -10.43 7.13
C ARG A 99 -20.63 -11.48 6.57
N LYS A 100 -20.26 -12.18 5.49
CA LYS A 100 -21.10 -13.23 4.90
C LYS A 100 -21.37 -14.39 5.88
N ILE A 101 -20.37 -14.78 6.68
CA ILE A 101 -20.53 -15.82 7.70
C ILE A 101 -21.52 -15.37 8.79
N ARG A 102 -21.44 -14.12 9.25
CA ARG A 102 -22.39 -13.59 10.26
C ARG A 102 -23.82 -13.53 9.74
N GLU A 103 -24.02 -13.12 8.49
CA GLU A 103 -25.35 -13.07 7.88
C GLU A 103 -25.94 -14.49 7.72
N CYS A 104 -25.13 -15.50 7.40
CA CYS A 104 -25.57 -16.89 7.25
C CYS A 104 -25.80 -17.64 8.58
N SER A 105 -25.23 -17.14 9.69
CA SER A 105 -25.43 -17.69 11.04
C SER A 105 -26.66 -17.12 11.75
N MET A 106 -27.25 -16.04 11.21
CA MET A 106 -28.45 -15.40 11.75
C MET A 106 -29.71 -15.67 10.90
N ALA A 107 -29.58 -16.46 9.84
CA ALA A 107 -30.67 -16.95 8.99
C ALA A 107 -30.93 -18.42 9.29
#